data_AF-A0A914M111-F1
#
_entry.id   AF-A0A914M111-F1
#
_cell.length_a   1.000
_cell.length_b   1.000
_cell.length_c   1.000
_cell.angle_alpha   90.00
_cell.angle_beta   90.00
_cell.angle_gamma   90.00
#
_symmetry.space_group_name_H-M   'P 1'
#
loop_
_entity.id
_entity.type
_entity.pdbx_description
1 polymer ?
#
loop_
_entity_poly.entity_id
_entity_poly.type
_entity_poly.pdbx_seq_one_letter_code
_entity_poly.pdbx_strand_id
1 'polypeptide(L)'
;MSQHKQLDPKLASQLQESFTSVGVNQVILKLTSRCFDICYGDYAPHKLPASSDKRQETCLENCTQRILESYEFLNKHLEKMELRT
;
A
#
# COMPACT_ATOMS: atom_id res chain seq x y z
N MET A 1 7.15 23.69 35.94
CA MET A 1 8.04 22.76 35.21
C MET A 1 7.19 21.60 34.69
N SER A 2 6.79 21.65 33.41
CA SER A 2 5.98 20.56 32.82
C SER A 2 6.88 19.36 32.54
N GLN A 3 6.75 18.32 33.36
CA GLN A 3 7.33 17.01 33.07
C GLN A 3 6.73 16.50 31.76
N HIS A 4 7.51 16.50 30.68
CA HIS A 4 7.19 15.70 29.51
C HIS A 4 7.26 14.24 29.97
N LYS A 5 6.09 13.63 30.22
CA LYS A 5 6.01 12.19 30.46
C LYS A 5 6.53 11.51 29.20
N GLN A 6 7.77 11.04 29.26
CA GLN A 6 8.35 10.21 28.22
C GLN A 6 7.46 8.97 28.08
N LEU A 7 6.98 8.72 26.86
CA LEU A 7 6.13 7.57 26.57
C LEU A 7 6.92 6.29 26.90
N ASP A 8 6.28 5.33 27.57
CA ASP A 8 6.91 4.07 27.92
C ASP A 8 7.47 3.39 26.65
N PRO A 9 8.76 2.98 26.64
CA PRO A 9 9.42 2.50 25.43
C PRO A 9 8.78 1.22 24.87
N LYS A 10 8.19 0.37 25.71
CA LYS A 10 7.48 -0.83 25.27
C LYS A 10 6.15 -0.44 24.61
N LEU A 11 5.42 0.51 25.17
CA LEU A 11 4.21 1.07 24.57
C LEU A 11 4.52 1.76 23.23
N ALA A 12 5.62 2.50 23.12
CA ALA A 12 6.05 3.13 21.88
C ALA A 12 6.32 2.11 20.76
N SER A 13 7.02 1.01 21.08
CA SER A 13 7.26 -0.09 20.12
C SER A 13 5.95 -0.74 19.66
N GLN A 14 5.04 -1.03 20.58
CA GLN A 14 3.73 -1.63 20.27
C GLN A 14 2.88 -0.72 19.38
N LEU A 15 2.91 0.60 19.64
CA LEU A 15 2.26 1.59 18.81
C LEU A 15 2.86 1.62 17.40
N GLN A 16 4.20 1.62 17.28
CA GLN A 16 4.88 1.62 15.98
C GLN A 16 4.54 0.38 15.14
N GLU A 17 4.53 -0.81 15.75
CA GLU A 17 4.14 -2.06 15.09
C GLU A 17 2.68 -2.00 14.60
N SER A 18 1.79 -1.49 15.46
CA SER A 18 0.36 -1.33 15.14
C SER A 18 0.14 -0.35 13.99
N PHE A 19 0.82 0.80 14.00
CA PHE A 19 0.76 1.77 12.90
C PHE A 19 1.32 1.21 11.60
N THR A 20 2.43 0.46 11.68
CA THR A 20 3.01 -0.23 10.52
C THR A 20 2.02 -1.22 9.92
N SER A 21 1.38 -2.05 10.75
CA SER A 21 0.38 -3.03 10.31
C SER A 21 -0.83 -2.37 9.66
N VAL A 22 -1.38 -1.32 10.28
CA VAL A 22 -2.51 -0.55 9.72
C VAL A 22 -2.13 0.09 8.39
N GLY A 23 -0.93 0.68 8.30
CA GLY A 23 -0.42 1.27 7.06
C GLY A 23 -0.31 0.24 5.94
N VAL A 24 0.27 -0.93 6.23
CA VAL A 24 0.36 -2.05 5.27
C VAL A 24 -1.03 -2.50 4.81
N ASN A 25 -1.98 -2.67 5.72
CA ASN A 25 -3.35 -3.07 5.36
C ASN A 25 -4.03 -2.04 4.46
N GLN A 26 -3.84 -0.74 4.70
CA GLN A 26 -4.38 0.30 3.83
C GLN A 26 -3.75 0.27 2.43
N VAL A 27 -2.44 0.03 2.35
CA VAL A 27 -1.75 -0.11 1.06
C VAL A 27 -2.28 -1.32 0.30
N ILE A 28 -2.44 -2.47 0.96
CA ILE A 28 -3.00 -3.68 0.36
C ILE A 28 -4.40 -3.40 -0.19
N LEU A 29 -5.31 -2.83 0.61
CA LEU A 29 -6.68 -2.54 0.18
C LEU A 29 -6.72 -1.60 -1.05
N LYS A 30 -5.87 -0.56 -1.06
CA LYS A 30 -5.76 0.36 -2.21
C LYS A 30 -5.24 -0.34 -3.45
N LEU A 31 -4.19 -1.18 -3.31
CA LEU A 31 -3.64 -1.96 -4.40
C LEU A 31 -4.67 -2.94 -4.96
N THR A 32 -5.37 -3.68 -4.09
CA THR A 32 -6.41 -4.63 -4.47
C THR A 32 -7.50 -3.93 -5.27
N SER A 33 -8.09 -2.84 -4.76
CA SER A 33 -9.15 -2.12 -5.48
C SER A 33 -8.64 -1.59 -6.82
N ARG A 34 -7.48 -0.92 -6.84
CA ARG A 34 -6.98 -0.28 -8.06
C ARG A 34 -6.59 -1.28 -9.14
N CYS A 35 -5.90 -2.35 -8.77
CA CYS A 35 -5.50 -3.37 -9.73
C CYS A 35 -6.66 -4.24 -10.18
N PHE A 36 -7.68 -4.42 -9.34
CA PHE A 36 -8.94 -5.01 -9.78
C PHE A 36 -9.60 -4.15 -10.86
N ASP A 37 -9.75 -2.84 -10.64
CA ASP A 37 -10.34 -1.92 -11.63
C ASP A 37 -9.54 -1.90 -12.94
N ILE A 38 -8.21 -1.94 -12.89
CA ILE A 38 -7.36 -1.92 -14.09
C ILE A 38 -7.46 -3.23 -14.88
N CYS A 39 -7.38 -4.37 -14.18
CA CYS A 39 -7.27 -5.67 -14.84
C CYS A 39 -8.64 -6.26 -15.22
N TYR A 40 -9.67 -5.93 -14.44
CA TYR A 40 -11.02 -6.45 -14.59
C TYR A 40 -12.07 -5.37 -14.92
N GLY A 41 -11.72 -4.08 -15.03
CA GLY A 41 -12.70 -3.01 -15.24
C GLY A 41 -13.55 -3.13 -16.51
N ASP A 42 -13.01 -3.75 -17.56
CA ASP A 42 -13.74 -4.02 -18.81
C ASP A 42 -14.54 -5.34 -18.78
N TYR A 43 -14.41 -6.14 -17.72
CA TYR A 43 -15.13 -7.40 -17.61
C TYR A 43 -16.56 -7.13 -17.17
N ALA A 44 -17.50 -7.50 -18.04
CA ALA A 44 -18.89 -7.56 -17.65
C ALA A 44 -19.07 -8.58 -16.51
N PRO A 45 -20.00 -8.36 -15.55
CA PRO A 45 -20.19 -9.24 -14.38
C PRO A 45 -20.42 -10.73 -14.71
N HIS A 46 -20.91 -11.01 -15.92
CA HIS A 46 -21.17 -12.36 -16.42
C HIS A 46 -19.98 -13.02 -17.15
N LYS A 47 -18.82 -12.34 -17.22
CA LYS A 47 -17.61 -12.82 -17.91
C LYS A 47 -16.39 -12.90 -17.00
N LEU A 48 -16.55 -12.78 -15.67
CA LEU A 48 -15.44 -13.00 -14.73
C LEU A 48 -14.73 -14.30 -15.13
N PRO A 49 -13.43 -14.23 -15.49
CA PRO A 49 -12.75 -15.38 -16.02
C PRO A 49 -12.79 -16.49 -14.98
N ALA A 50 -12.92 -17.74 -15.45
CA ALA A 50 -12.62 -18.88 -14.60
C ALA A 50 -11.26 -18.66 -13.91
N SER A 51 -11.06 -19.22 -12.73
CA SER A 51 -9.94 -18.98 -11.79
C SER A 51 -8.53 -19.32 -12.31
N SER A 52 -8.29 -19.24 -13.62
CA SER A 52 -7.07 -19.64 -14.33
C SER A 52 -6.79 -18.76 -15.56
N ASP A 53 -7.32 -17.55 -15.64
CA ASP A 53 -6.95 -16.63 -16.74
C ASP A 53 -5.56 -16.04 -16.48
N LYS A 54 -4.54 -16.69 -17.04
CA LYS A 54 -3.12 -16.29 -16.95
C LYS A 54 -2.88 -14.83 -17.35
N ARG A 55 -3.72 -14.29 -18.25
CA ARG A 55 -3.63 -12.87 -18.64
C ARG A 55 -3.96 -11.96 -17.45
N GLN A 56 -4.93 -12.35 -16.64
CA GLN A 56 -5.34 -11.60 -15.46
C GLN A 56 -4.34 -11.70 -14.33
N GLU A 57 -3.80 -12.89 -14.08
CA GLU A 57 -2.69 -13.07 -13.14
C GLU A 57 -1.51 -12.18 -13.50
N THR A 58 -1.10 -12.21 -14.78
CA THR A 58 -0.01 -11.36 -15.28
C THR A 58 -0.34 -9.87 -15.18
N CYS A 59 -1.59 -9.47 -15.41
CA CYS A 59 -2.02 -8.08 -15.25
C CYS A 59 -1.90 -7.62 -13.78
N LEU A 60 -2.39 -8.44 -12.84
CA LEU A 60 -2.37 -8.13 -11.42
C LEU A 60 -0.93 -8.00 -10.89
N GLU A 61 -0.05 -8.91 -11.29
CA GLU A 61 1.39 -8.84 -10.95
C GLU A 61 2.02 -7.54 -11.44
N ASN A 62 1.85 -7.21 -12.72
CA ASN A 62 2.40 -6.00 -13.31
C ASN A 62 1.80 -4.73 -12.71
N CYS A 63 0.50 -4.71 -12.44
CA CYS A 63 -0.18 -3.58 -11.84
C CYS A 63 0.37 -3.29 -10.44
N THR A 64 0.47 -4.33 -9.61
CA THR A 64 0.95 -4.20 -8.23
C THR A 64 2.39 -3.72 -8.21
N GLN A 65 3.26 -4.29 -9.05
CA GLN A 65 4.65 -3.89 -9.18
C GLN A 65 4.78 -2.39 -9.53
N ARG A 66 4.09 -1.92 -10.58
CA ARG A 66 4.17 -0.52 -11.01
C ARG A 66 3.71 0.48 -9.95
N ILE A 67 2.66 0.14 -9.20
CA ILE A 67 2.15 1.03 -8.14
C ILE A 67 3.14 1.07 -6.97
N LEU A 68 3.73 -0.07 -6.58
CA LEU A 68 4.75 -0.11 -5.53
C LEU A 68 6.00 0.68 -5.92
N GLU A 69 6.47 0.55 -7.16
CA GLU A 69 7.57 1.37 -7.70
C GLU A 69 7.23 2.87 -7.67
N SER A 70 5.97 3.22 -7.97
CA SER A 70 5.49 4.61 -7.89
C SER A 70 5.48 5.13 -6.45
N TYR A 71 5.08 4.31 -5.47
CA TYR A 71 5.15 4.68 -4.05
C TYR A 71 6.59 4.84 -3.57
N GLU A 72 7.49 3.95 -3.97
CA GLU A 72 8.91 4.07 -3.65
C GLU A 72 9.50 5.38 -4.21
N PHE A 73 9.18 5.71 -5.46
CA PHE A 73 9.58 6.97 -6.08
C PHE A 73 9.05 8.18 -5.31
N LEU A 74 7.75 8.19 -4.98
CA LEU A 74 7.12 9.29 -4.25
C LEU A 74 7.71 9.45 -2.85
N ASN A 75 7.91 8.36 -2.11
CA ASN A 75 8.52 8.40 -0.79
C ASN A 75 9.94 9.00 -0.85
N LYS A 76 10.78 8.52 -1.78
CA LYS A 76 12.11 9.09 -2.00
C LYS A 76 12.07 10.57 -2.38
N HIS A 77 11.05 11.01 -3.10
CA HIS A 77 10.88 12.40 -3.48
C HIS A 77 10.45 13.27 -2.28
N LEU A 78 9.49 12.80 -1.49
CA LEU A 78 9.00 13.45 -0.28
C LEU A 78 10.09 13.58 0.77
N GLU A 79 10.85 12.52 1.06
CA GLU A 79 12.00 12.54 1.98
C GLU A 79 13.03 13.60 1.57
N LYS A 80 13.33 13.70 0.27
CA LYS A 80 14.24 14.74 -0.26
C LYS A 80 13.68 16.15 -0.11
N MET A 81 12.37 16.33 -0.07
CA MET A 81 11.74 17.64 0.14
C MET A 81 11.73 18.01 1.62
N GLU A 82 11.40 17.07 2.52
CA GLU A 82 11.45 17.29 3.98
C GLU A 82 12.87 17.62 4.47
N LEU A 83 13.89 17.03 3.86
CA LEU A 83 15.30 17.35 4.16
C LEU A 83 15.76 18.73 3.65
N ARG A 84 14.95 19.44 2.85
CA ARG A 84 15.27 20.77 2.29
C ARG A 84 14.56 21.92 3.00
N THR A 85 13.64 21.64 3.92
CA THR A 85 12.97 22.62 4.79
C THR A 85 13.61 22.67 6.17
#